data_AF-A0A936X9H2-F1
#
_entry.id   AF-A0A936X9H2-F1
#
_cell.length_a   1.000
_cell.length_b   1.000
_cell.length_c   1.000
_cell.angle_alpha   90.00
_cell.angle_beta   90.00
_cell.angle_gamma   90.00
#
_symmetry.space_group_name_H-M   'P 1'
#
loop_
_entity.id
_entity.type
_entity.pdbx_description
1 polymer ?
#
loop_
_entity_poly.entity_id
_entity_poly.type
_entity_poly.pdbx_seq_one_letter_code
_entity_poly.pdbx_strand_id
1 'polypeptide(L)'
;MKRLIFFLLSLPLWQVLIAQSVGVGTNTPNNSAQLDISSTSKGVLVPRLTEAEKVAIPSPATGLLIFNSSTNSFQYFNSVSWVNITHSGIVSGTNNRIPKFTGLWGMQNSMMLDNGIGVSVSSAGATPDPSAVVDIQSTTKGMLIPRMTTTERNAIGSPFKGLLVFDNTTSSFWYFNGSVWANMDGGGSSPWNLNGSDIYNNNSGNVGIGTSLPDVRLTVDSSIMIDQANSNQGFLDRSALYFGSDKTTGIIRSFLTGSSGRNGLGFFTKGTRRMSIDSTGQVGIGTINPVQTLHVNGNSYFVGNMGIGSSTPAYAFENLWGYNYMFYGLGIGALPNSTYLLDVGPGGSGVRFQGDARIYGVLNPTTTTDIGSNATVAGSLTVNGGKGVAYNSTSATNLKIYPFTTATFTAILPGFGLSGEGAIAFNGGFTGTPRVFVGDIDVTGGASGELYRVQLQLYGCSTTAGTTSCKARLLNTSPNPVNYSITWNCVAIGN
;
A
#
# COMPACT_ATOMS: atom_id res chain seq x y z
N MET A 1 -90.45 109.92 83.08
CA MET A 1 -90.06 110.17 81.67
C MET A 1 -89.57 108.85 81.08
N LYS A 2 -90.00 108.53 79.85
CA LYS A 2 -89.76 107.26 79.13
C LYS A 2 -88.27 106.95 78.93
N ARG A 3 -87.91 105.65 78.91
CA ARG A 3 -86.87 104.95 78.11
C ARG A 3 -86.58 103.60 78.77
N LEU A 4 -86.26 102.49 78.11
CA LEU A 4 -86.40 101.97 76.75
C LEU A 4 -85.92 100.50 76.90
N ILE A 5 -86.58 99.57 76.21
CA ILE A 5 -86.28 98.14 76.19
C ILE A 5 -84.86 97.86 75.66
N PHE A 6 -84.15 96.87 76.23
CA PHE A 6 -83.32 95.95 75.44
C PHE A 6 -83.34 94.54 76.06
N PHE A 7 -83.93 93.61 75.30
CA PHE A 7 -83.87 92.16 75.48
C PHE A 7 -82.44 91.68 75.15
N LEU A 8 -81.82 90.90 76.04
CA LEU A 8 -80.71 90.01 75.66
C LEU A 8 -80.98 88.61 76.24
N LEU A 9 -81.46 87.74 75.36
CA LEU A 9 -81.49 86.28 75.50
C LEU A 9 -80.03 85.78 75.58
N SER A 10 -79.58 85.25 76.72
CA SER A 10 -78.33 84.51 76.81
C SER A 10 -78.62 83.01 76.69
N LEU A 11 -78.45 82.47 75.48
CA LEU A 11 -78.41 81.03 75.20
C LEU A 11 -77.24 80.36 75.95
N PRO A 12 -77.42 79.17 76.56
CA PRO A 12 -76.28 78.38 77.01
C PRO A 12 -75.52 77.87 75.79
N LEU A 13 -74.28 78.35 75.65
CA LEU A 13 -73.32 77.91 74.65
C LEU A 13 -72.89 76.47 74.98
N TRP A 14 -73.47 75.47 74.31
CA TRP A 14 -72.91 74.12 74.28
C TRP A 14 -71.57 74.17 73.55
N GLN A 15 -70.47 74.20 74.31
CA GLN A 15 -69.15 73.92 73.75
C GLN A 15 -69.05 72.41 73.50
N VAL A 16 -69.13 72.03 72.24
CA VAL A 16 -68.75 70.70 71.77
C VAL A 16 -67.23 70.59 71.93
N LEU A 17 -66.79 69.93 73.01
CA LEU A 17 -65.42 69.44 73.10
C LEU A 17 -65.26 68.35 72.03
N ILE A 18 -64.62 68.66 70.90
CA ILE A 18 -64.16 67.62 69.99
C ILE A 18 -63.12 66.78 70.74
N ALA A 19 -63.34 65.47 70.79
CA ALA A 19 -62.41 64.54 71.39
C ALA A 19 -61.01 64.73 70.82
N GLN A 20 -60.05 65.07 71.68
CA GLN A 20 -58.62 65.09 71.36
C GLN A 20 -58.08 63.66 71.20
N SER A 21 -57.02 63.49 70.41
CA SER A 21 -56.22 62.25 70.32
C SER A 21 -55.81 61.77 71.72
N VAL A 22 -55.83 60.46 71.94
CA VAL A 22 -55.48 59.89 73.25
C VAL A 22 -53.96 59.78 73.37
N GLY A 23 -53.36 60.55 74.29
CA GLY A 23 -51.97 60.39 74.70
C GLY A 23 -51.85 59.53 75.95
N VAL A 24 -50.95 58.54 75.95
CA VAL A 24 -50.56 57.78 77.14
C VAL A 24 -49.06 57.92 77.34
N GLY A 25 -48.63 58.64 78.38
CA GLY A 25 -47.22 58.94 78.62
C GLY A 25 -46.64 60.10 77.80
N THR A 26 -47.47 60.80 77.03
CA THR A 26 -47.13 62.05 76.32
C THR A 26 -48.27 63.07 76.46
N ASN A 27 -47.92 64.35 76.62
CA ASN A 27 -48.88 65.47 76.66
C ASN A 27 -49.06 66.14 75.30
N THR A 28 -48.29 65.70 74.29
CA THR A 28 -48.39 66.17 72.90
C THR A 28 -48.48 64.93 72.00
N PRO A 29 -49.64 64.25 71.94
CA PRO A 29 -49.84 63.15 71.02
C PRO A 29 -49.55 63.60 69.59
N ASN A 30 -48.94 62.75 68.79
CA ASN A 30 -48.67 63.06 67.39
C ASN A 30 -49.99 63.39 66.65
N ASN A 31 -49.99 64.47 65.88
CA ASN A 31 -51.17 64.94 65.14
C ASN A 31 -51.76 63.90 64.16
N SER A 32 -50.97 62.91 63.71
CA SER A 32 -51.45 61.83 62.85
C SER A 32 -51.92 60.57 63.61
N ALA A 33 -51.90 60.57 64.95
CA ALA A 33 -52.22 59.40 65.76
C ALA A 33 -53.54 59.61 66.53
N GLN A 34 -54.46 58.65 66.40
CA GLN A 34 -55.65 58.61 67.26
C GLN A 34 -55.31 58.16 68.69
N LEU A 35 -54.25 57.36 68.83
CA LEU A 35 -53.66 56.88 70.09
C LEU A 35 -52.13 56.95 69.98
N ASP A 36 -51.49 57.75 70.81
CA ASP A 36 -50.02 57.87 70.91
C ASP A 36 -49.57 57.42 72.30
N ILE A 37 -48.65 56.45 72.34
CA ILE A 37 -48.17 55.83 73.57
C ILE A 37 -46.65 55.98 73.62
N SER A 38 -46.15 56.76 74.58
CA SER A 38 -44.73 56.98 74.78
C SER A 38 -44.28 56.42 76.12
N SER A 39 -43.33 55.49 76.10
CA SER A 39 -42.67 54.95 77.28
C SER A 39 -41.30 54.38 76.93
N THR A 40 -40.33 54.54 77.82
CA THR A 40 -38.99 53.94 77.67
C THR A 40 -38.89 52.55 78.29
N SER A 41 -39.88 52.12 79.07
CA SER A 41 -39.82 50.89 79.87
C SER A 41 -41.12 50.09 79.91
N LYS A 42 -42.22 50.57 79.31
CA LYS A 42 -43.51 49.89 79.25
C LYS A 42 -43.96 49.78 77.80
N GLY A 43 -44.78 48.76 77.50
CA GLY A 43 -45.36 48.54 76.17
C GLY A 43 -46.88 48.42 76.23
N VAL A 44 -47.47 48.04 75.11
CA VAL A 44 -48.92 47.78 74.99
C VAL A 44 -49.18 46.29 75.10
N LEU A 45 -50.00 45.88 76.08
CA LEU A 45 -50.59 44.54 76.09
C LEU A 45 -51.91 44.58 75.31
N VAL A 46 -51.94 43.89 74.19
CA VAL A 46 -53.17 43.62 73.42
C VAL A 46 -53.95 42.48 74.09
N PRO A 47 -55.24 42.26 73.74
CA PRO A 47 -56.00 41.12 74.25
C PRO A 47 -55.22 39.81 74.05
N ARG A 48 -55.01 39.08 75.15
CA ARG A 48 -54.30 37.80 75.15
C ARG A 48 -55.34 36.69 75.22
N LEU A 49 -55.45 35.89 74.17
CA LEU A 49 -56.49 34.89 74.01
C LEU A 49 -55.87 33.52 73.72
N THR A 50 -56.45 32.46 74.25
CA THR A 50 -56.18 31.09 73.78
C THR A 50 -56.76 30.89 72.38
N GLU A 51 -56.37 29.80 71.71
CA GLU A 51 -56.92 29.46 70.40
C GLU A 51 -58.46 29.35 70.41
N ALA A 52 -59.02 28.75 71.47
CA ALA A 52 -60.46 28.62 71.64
C ALA A 52 -61.15 29.97 71.82
N GLU A 53 -60.60 30.85 72.66
CA GLU A 53 -61.14 32.19 72.90
C GLU A 53 -61.06 33.09 71.66
N LYS A 54 -59.98 32.95 70.87
CA LYS A 54 -59.79 33.67 69.61
C LYS A 54 -60.84 33.26 68.56
N VAL A 55 -61.09 31.96 68.40
CA VAL A 55 -62.10 31.45 67.44
C VAL A 55 -63.53 31.80 67.89
N ALA A 56 -63.75 31.98 69.18
CA ALA A 56 -65.03 32.38 69.74
C ALA A 56 -65.37 33.86 69.53
N ILE A 57 -64.47 34.70 69.01
CA ILE A 57 -64.76 36.12 68.70
C ILE A 57 -65.76 36.18 67.53
N PRO A 58 -67.01 36.66 67.76
CA PRO A 58 -67.97 36.80 66.67
C PRO A 58 -67.60 37.99 65.79
N SER A 59 -67.58 37.80 64.48
CA SER A 59 -67.35 38.86 63.48
C SER A 59 -66.15 39.79 63.82
N PRO A 60 -64.92 39.25 63.96
CA PRO A 60 -63.76 40.06 64.30
C PRO A 60 -63.52 41.17 63.27
N ALA A 61 -63.18 42.37 63.75
CA ALA A 61 -62.91 43.50 62.87
C ALA A 61 -61.61 43.30 62.08
N THR A 62 -61.57 43.77 60.84
CA THR A 62 -60.34 43.84 60.05
C THR A 62 -59.29 44.67 60.78
N GLY A 63 -58.08 44.12 60.93
CA GLY A 63 -56.98 44.74 61.67
C GLY A 63 -57.03 44.51 63.19
N LEU A 64 -58.01 43.76 63.71
CA LEU A 64 -58.07 43.40 65.14
C LEU A 64 -56.82 42.63 65.53
N LEU A 65 -56.00 43.22 66.41
CA LEU A 65 -54.73 42.67 66.90
C LEU A 65 -54.94 41.96 68.24
N ILE A 66 -54.51 40.71 68.32
CA ILE A 66 -54.50 39.90 69.55
C ILE A 66 -53.13 39.24 69.72
N PHE A 67 -52.85 38.80 70.95
CA PHE A 67 -51.75 37.89 71.23
C PHE A 67 -52.34 36.53 71.56
N ASN A 68 -51.99 35.52 70.77
CA ASN A 68 -52.47 34.17 70.96
C ASN A 68 -51.57 33.45 71.97
N SER A 69 -52.07 33.21 73.18
CA SER A 69 -51.32 32.55 74.25
C SER A 69 -51.12 31.06 74.04
N SER A 70 -51.94 30.42 73.20
CA SER A 70 -51.75 29.00 72.84
C SER A 70 -50.60 28.80 71.85
N THR A 71 -50.33 29.77 70.98
CA THR A 71 -49.26 29.70 69.97
C THR A 71 -48.10 30.66 70.22
N ASN A 72 -48.17 31.46 71.29
CA ASN A 72 -47.20 32.50 71.64
C ASN A 72 -46.90 33.48 70.49
N SER A 73 -47.93 33.92 69.77
CA SER A 73 -47.75 34.77 68.58
C SER A 73 -48.72 35.95 68.54
N PHE A 74 -48.26 37.09 68.04
CA PHE A 74 -49.17 38.19 67.67
C PHE A 74 -49.92 37.82 66.39
N GLN A 75 -51.23 38.04 66.37
CA GLN A 75 -52.10 37.75 65.23
C GLN A 75 -53.03 38.92 64.96
N TYR A 76 -53.27 39.23 63.69
CA TYR A 76 -54.33 40.17 63.29
C TYR A 76 -55.36 39.50 62.38
N PHE A 77 -56.62 39.95 62.45
CA PHE A 77 -57.67 39.46 61.55
C PHE A 77 -57.67 40.24 60.23
N ASN A 78 -57.56 39.56 59.09
CA ASN A 78 -57.45 40.19 57.77
C ASN A 78 -58.77 40.27 56.98
N SER A 79 -59.91 40.26 57.68
CA SER A 79 -61.28 40.08 57.15
C SER A 79 -61.68 38.66 56.77
N VAL A 80 -60.74 37.72 56.64
CA VAL A 80 -61.01 36.33 56.23
C VAL A 80 -60.53 35.32 57.29
N SER A 81 -59.33 35.52 57.83
CA SER A 81 -58.71 34.63 58.79
C SER A 81 -57.75 35.38 59.72
N TRP A 82 -57.30 34.69 60.77
CA TRP A 82 -56.24 35.16 61.65
C TRP A 82 -54.87 34.93 61.02
N VAL A 83 -54.08 35.99 60.90
CA VAL A 83 -52.74 35.97 60.30
C VAL A 83 -51.69 36.27 61.36
N ASN A 84 -50.64 35.44 61.43
CA ASN A 84 -49.51 35.69 62.33
C ASN A 84 -48.70 36.90 61.85
N ILE A 85 -48.43 37.81 62.77
CA ILE A 85 -47.38 38.82 62.59
C ILE A 85 -46.06 38.13 62.93
N THR A 86 -45.47 37.50 61.93
CA THR A 86 -44.12 36.93 62.04
C THR A 86 -43.10 37.95 61.53
N HIS A 87 -41.95 38.03 62.21
CA HIS A 87 -40.76 38.61 61.61
C HIS A 87 -40.08 37.52 60.76
N SER A 88 -40.53 37.33 59.52
CA SER A 88 -39.75 36.56 58.55
C SER A 88 -38.58 37.40 58.07
N GLY A 89 -37.59 37.59 58.94
CA GLY A 89 -36.24 37.99 58.56
C GLY A 89 -35.44 36.75 58.16
N ILE A 90 -34.46 36.93 57.28
CA ILE A 90 -33.50 35.88 56.88
C ILE A 90 -32.70 35.48 58.13
N VAL A 91 -33.00 34.31 58.71
CA VAL A 91 -32.25 33.79 59.87
C VAL A 91 -31.18 32.84 59.35
N SER A 92 -29.91 33.13 59.63
CA SER A 92 -28.77 32.25 59.35
C SER A 92 -28.99 30.85 59.98
N GLY A 93 -28.77 29.78 59.20
CA GLY A 93 -28.63 28.41 59.74
C GLY A 93 -29.77 27.41 59.50
N THR A 94 -30.83 27.76 58.76
CA THR A 94 -31.78 26.79 58.19
C THR A 94 -32.06 27.14 56.72
N ASN A 95 -32.55 26.18 55.92
CA ASN A 95 -32.85 26.33 54.49
C ASN A 95 -33.64 27.62 54.22
N ASN A 96 -32.96 28.66 53.77
CA ASN A 96 -33.58 29.95 53.50
C ASN A 96 -34.03 29.98 52.05
N ARG A 97 -35.33 30.24 51.85
CA ARG A 97 -35.89 30.57 50.55
C ARG A 97 -35.98 32.09 50.49
N ILE A 98 -35.29 32.75 49.56
CA ILE A 98 -35.61 34.16 49.24
C ILE A 98 -36.83 34.13 48.32
N PRO A 99 -38.03 34.52 48.79
CA PRO A 99 -39.20 34.57 47.93
C PRO A 99 -39.03 35.73 46.96
N LYS A 100 -39.06 35.49 45.65
CA LYS A 100 -39.30 36.56 44.70
C LYS A 100 -40.80 36.88 44.70
N PHE A 101 -41.20 37.95 45.38
CA PHE A 101 -42.58 38.44 45.30
C PHE A 101 -42.82 39.11 43.94
N THR A 102 -43.37 38.40 42.96
CA THR A 102 -43.80 39.00 41.67
C THR A 102 -45.31 39.24 41.58
N GLY A 103 -46.04 39.20 42.69
CA GLY A 103 -47.48 39.47 42.69
C GLY A 103 -48.12 39.37 44.07
N LEU A 104 -49.33 39.92 44.17
CA LEU A 104 -50.05 40.20 45.42
C LEU A 104 -50.45 38.96 46.24
N TRP A 105 -50.31 37.71 45.73
CA TRP A 105 -50.87 36.51 46.40
C TRP A 105 -50.11 35.17 46.23
N GLY A 106 -48.77 35.13 46.18
CA GLY A 106 -48.09 33.84 46.44
C GLY A 106 -46.67 33.66 45.89
N MET A 107 -45.93 32.76 46.54
CA MET A 107 -44.61 32.30 46.10
C MET A 107 -44.77 31.41 44.86
N GLN A 108 -44.26 31.82 43.69
CA GLN A 108 -44.20 30.94 42.52
C GLN A 108 -42.84 30.94 41.79
N ASN A 109 -42.50 29.73 41.32
CA ASN A 109 -41.67 29.26 40.19
C ASN A 109 -40.24 29.77 39.98
N SER A 110 -39.69 30.64 40.81
CA SER A 110 -38.25 30.90 40.83
C SER A 110 -37.79 31.16 42.25
N MET A 111 -37.30 30.11 42.89
CA MET A 111 -36.78 30.14 44.24
C MET A 111 -35.25 30.06 44.16
N MET A 112 -34.58 31.07 44.71
CA MET A 112 -33.18 30.91 45.11
C MET A 112 -33.21 30.14 46.44
N LEU A 113 -32.71 28.92 46.42
CA LEU A 113 -32.53 28.12 47.63
C LEU A 113 -31.07 28.22 48.05
N ASP A 114 -30.85 28.71 49.28
CA ASP A 114 -29.56 28.63 49.94
C ASP A 114 -29.70 27.63 51.10
N ASN A 115 -28.97 26.51 51.00
CA ASN A 115 -28.94 25.47 52.03
C ASN A 115 -27.74 25.60 52.98
N GLY A 116 -26.99 26.71 52.90
CA GLY A 116 -25.77 26.96 53.67
C GLY A 116 -24.50 26.37 53.08
N ILE A 117 -24.58 25.57 52.00
CA ILE A 117 -23.43 24.98 51.29
C ILE A 117 -23.37 25.47 49.83
N GLY A 118 -24.51 25.67 49.18
CA GLY A 118 -24.60 26.14 47.80
C GLY A 118 -25.94 26.78 47.49
N VAL A 119 -25.99 27.49 46.35
CA VAL A 119 -27.19 28.16 45.86
C VAL A 119 -27.76 27.40 44.67
N SER A 120 -29.03 27.00 44.75
CA SER A 120 -29.77 26.40 43.63
C SER A 120 -30.70 27.43 43.02
N VAL A 121 -30.66 27.54 41.69
CA VAL A 121 -31.59 28.32 40.89
C VAL A 121 -32.43 27.34 40.07
N SER A 122 -33.64 27.06 40.55
CA SER A 122 -34.55 26.10 39.92
C SER A 122 -36.02 26.50 40.05
N SER A 123 -36.86 25.92 39.20
CA SER A 123 -38.32 26.13 39.26
C SER A 123 -39.03 25.21 40.26
N ALA A 124 -38.35 24.21 40.82
CA ALA A 124 -38.95 23.14 41.64
C ALA A 124 -38.33 22.96 43.03
N GLY A 125 -37.44 23.85 43.47
CA GLY A 125 -36.84 23.77 44.80
C GLY A 125 -35.93 22.57 44.99
N ALA A 126 -35.22 22.18 43.94
CA ALA A 126 -34.21 21.13 44.00
C ALA A 126 -33.05 21.56 44.89
N THR A 127 -32.57 20.63 45.71
CA THR A 127 -31.35 20.81 46.49
C THR A 127 -30.15 20.91 45.55
N PRO A 128 -29.25 21.89 45.73
CA PRO A 128 -27.99 21.92 44.97
C PRO A 128 -27.22 20.60 45.13
N ASP A 129 -26.56 20.16 44.06
CA ASP A 129 -25.58 19.07 44.15
C ASP A 129 -24.51 19.39 45.21
N PRO A 130 -24.11 18.43 46.09
CA PRO A 130 -23.12 18.68 47.14
C PRO A 130 -21.74 19.15 46.64
N SER A 131 -21.41 18.89 45.37
CA SER A 131 -20.15 19.32 44.74
C SER A 131 -20.23 20.71 44.09
N ALA A 132 -21.42 21.30 44.00
CA ALA A 132 -21.66 22.56 43.29
C ALA A 132 -21.96 23.71 44.25
N VAL A 133 -21.18 24.79 44.16
CA VAL A 133 -21.50 26.06 44.85
C VAL A 133 -22.70 26.75 44.22
N VAL A 134 -22.88 26.58 42.90
CA VAL A 134 -24.05 27.05 42.15
C VAL A 134 -24.59 25.91 41.30
N ASP A 135 -25.84 25.52 41.52
CA ASP A 135 -26.54 24.50 40.73
C ASP A 135 -27.74 25.13 40.00
N ILE A 136 -27.76 25.05 38.67
CA ILE A 136 -28.82 25.61 37.83
C ILE A 136 -29.56 24.46 37.17
N GLN A 137 -30.75 24.16 37.66
CA GLN A 137 -31.56 23.06 37.16
C GLN A 137 -32.78 23.58 36.40
N SER A 138 -32.81 23.30 35.09
CA SER A 138 -33.96 23.55 34.23
C SER A 138 -33.98 22.55 33.07
N THR A 139 -35.18 22.09 32.69
CA THR A 139 -35.39 21.22 31.53
C THR A 139 -35.70 21.99 30.25
N THR A 140 -35.95 23.30 30.34
CA THR A 140 -36.42 24.15 29.23
C THR A 140 -35.65 25.45 29.06
N LYS A 141 -34.78 25.81 30.02
CA LYS A 141 -33.98 27.04 30.00
C LYS A 141 -32.52 26.72 30.32
N GLY A 142 -31.61 27.57 29.87
CA GLY A 142 -30.18 27.50 30.19
C GLY A 142 -29.68 28.77 30.87
N MET A 143 -28.39 28.83 31.13
CA MET A 143 -27.70 30.02 31.61
C MET A 143 -27.18 30.83 30.41
N LEU A 144 -27.54 32.11 30.33
CA LEU A 144 -26.83 33.06 29.48
C LEU A 144 -25.64 33.62 30.24
N ILE A 145 -24.45 33.47 29.67
CA ILE A 145 -23.22 34.13 30.13
C ILE A 145 -23.08 35.49 29.43
N PRO A 146 -22.18 36.39 29.88
CA PRO A 146 -21.95 37.67 29.20
C PRO A 146 -21.65 37.46 27.72
N ARG A 147 -22.46 38.09 26.86
CA ARG A 147 -22.35 38.03 25.40
C ARG A 147 -21.78 39.34 24.90
N MET A 148 -20.73 39.27 24.09
CA MET A 148 -20.03 40.46 23.57
C MET A 148 -19.33 40.13 22.26
N THR A 149 -18.85 41.12 21.52
CA THR A 149 -18.02 40.94 20.31
C THR A 149 -16.57 40.64 20.66
N THR A 150 -15.77 40.19 19.68
CA THR A 150 -14.31 40.01 19.85
C THR A 150 -13.64 41.27 20.40
N THR A 151 -14.02 42.44 19.87
CA THR A 151 -13.47 43.73 20.27
C THR A 151 -13.78 44.03 21.73
N GLU A 152 -15.04 43.85 22.13
CA GLU A 152 -15.48 44.08 23.52
C GLU A 152 -14.82 43.09 24.49
N ARG A 153 -14.70 41.81 24.12
CA ARG A 153 -13.98 40.81 24.93
C ARG A 153 -12.52 41.20 25.13
N ASN A 154 -11.84 41.58 24.06
CA ASN A 154 -10.43 41.98 24.13
C ASN A 154 -10.24 43.32 24.88
N ALA A 155 -11.30 44.14 25.00
CA ALA A 155 -11.29 45.38 25.77
C ALA A 155 -11.51 45.18 27.28
N ILE A 156 -11.84 43.97 27.74
CA ILE A 156 -11.91 43.67 29.18
C ILE A 156 -10.52 43.86 29.78
N GLY A 157 -10.36 44.89 30.63
CA GLY A 157 -9.11 45.18 31.32
C GLY A 157 -8.87 44.20 32.48
N SER A 158 -7.67 43.64 32.55
CA SER A 158 -7.23 42.72 33.62
C SER A 158 -8.21 41.59 33.96
N PRO A 159 -8.64 40.77 32.98
CA PRO A 159 -9.55 39.65 33.24
C PRO A 159 -8.90 38.61 34.17
N PHE A 160 -9.69 38.05 35.08
CA PHE A 160 -9.22 36.98 35.97
C PHE A 160 -9.26 35.61 35.28
N LYS A 161 -8.36 34.70 35.70
CA LYS A 161 -8.33 33.32 35.22
C LYS A 161 -9.68 32.64 35.49
N GLY A 162 -10.25 32.05 34.45
CA GLY A 162 -11.55 31.37 34.48
C GLY A 162 -12.75 32.25 34.11
N LEU A 163 -12.56 33.54 33.81
CA LEU A 163 -13.65 34.40 33.32
C LEU A 163 -14.21 33.83 32.01
N LEU A 164 -15.50 33.51 31.97
CA LEU A 164 -16.20 32.88 30.84
C LEU A 164 -17.11 33.90 30.13
N VAL A 165 -17.01 33.98 28.82
CA VAL A 165 -17.84 34.84 27.95
C VAL A 165 -18.26 34.11 26.68
N PHE A 166 -19.33 34.57 26.05
CA PHE A 166 -19.70 34.15 24.70
C PHE A 166 -19.36 35.26 23.73
N ASP A 167 -18.49 34.98 22.77
CA ASP A 167 -18.11 35.92 21.73
C ASP A 167 -19.08 35.78 20.54
N ASN A 168 -19.90 36.80 20.31
CA ASN A 168 -20.88 36.86 19.22
C ASN A 168 -20.21 36.96 17.84
N THR A 169 -18.99 37.49 17.74
CA THR A 169 -18.27 37.61 16.48
C THR A 169 -17.74 36.25 16.04
N THR A 170 -17.20 35.45 16.98
CA THR A 170 -16.72 34.09 16.68
C THR A 170 -17.78 33.01 16.95
N SER A 171 -18.97 33.39 17.42
CA SER A 171 -20.09 32.52 17.78
C SER A 171 -19.71 31.36 18.70
N SER A 172 -18.87 31.62 19.71
CA SER A 172 -18.24 30.58 20.52
C SER A 172 -17.96 30.99 21.95
N PHE A 173 -17.78 29.99 22.81
CA PHE A 173 -17.43 30.21 24.21
C PHE A 173 -15.94 30.47 24.36
N TRP A 174 -15.58 31.47 25.16
CA TRP A 174 -14.19 31.82 25.46
C TRP A 174 -14.00 31.96 26.96
N TYR A 175 -12.86 31.49 27.46
CA TYR A 175 -12.44 31.74 28.83
C TYR A 175 -11.05 32.40 28.87
N PHE A 176 -10.81 33.24 29.87
CA PHE A 176 -9.47 33.78 30.09
C PHE A 176 -8.64 32.75 30.86
N ASN A 177 -7.54 32.28 30.28
CA ASN A 177 -6.73 31.21 30.91
C ASN A 177 -5.73 31.72 31.98
N GLY A 178 -5.71 33.04 32.22
CA GLY A 178 -4.76 33.73 33.10
C GLY A 178 -3.70 34.54 32.35
N SER A 179 -3.61 34.39 31.02
CA SER A 179 -2.69 35.17 30.18
C SER A 179 -3.36 35.65 28.89
N VAL A 180 -4.16 34.81 28.25
CA VAL A 180 -4.87 35.12 27.00
C VAL A 180 -6.30 34.56 27.04
N TRP A 181 -7.15 35.08 26.16
CA TRP A 181 -8.44 34.47 25.86
C TRP A 181 -8.22 33.17 25.08
N ALA A 182 -8.84 32.08 25.55
CA ALA A 182 -8.83 30.77 24.91
C ALA A 182 -10.26 30.35 24.51
N ASN A 183 -10.40 29.86 23.29
CA ASN A 183 -11.67 29.36 22.76
C ASN A 183 -11.95 27.96 23.31
N MET A 184 -13.19 27.66 23.68
CA MET A 184 -13.62 26.36 24.23
C MET A 184 -14.17 25.38 23.20
N ASP A 185 -14.33 25.78 21.93
CA ASP A 185 -14.85 24.90 20.87
C ASP A 185 -13.88 23.77 20.48
N GLY A 186 -12.74 23.66 21.15
CA GLY A 186 -11.68 22.71 20.83
C GLY A 186 -10.96 23.14 19.56
N GLY A 187 -9.65 23.29 19.61
CA GLY A 187 -8.87 23.66 18.43
C GLY A 187 -9.06 22.64 17.29
N GLY A 188 -9.77 23.07 16.24
CA GLY A 188 -9.92 22.36 14.96
C GLY A 188 -10.89 21.19 15.01
N SER A 189 -11.85 21.16 14.09
CA SER A 189 -12.54 19.92 13.73
C SER A 189 -11.48 18.84 13.50
N SER A 190 -11.62 17.68 14.17
CA SER A 190 -10.84 16.50 13.84
C SER A 190 -10.88 16.34 12.32
N PRO A 191 -9.74 16.32 11.60
CA PRO A 191 -9.77 16.14 10.16
C PRO A 191 -10.36 14.78 9.78
N TRP A 192 -10.41 13.84 10.73
CA TRP A 192 -11.10 12.56 10.64
C TRP A 192 -12.57 12.72 11.01
N ASN A 193 -13.43 12.56 10.00
CA ASN A 193 -14.89 12.67 10.06
C ASN A 193 -15.54 11.30 9.84
N LEU A 194 -16.78 11.14 10.30
CA LEU A 194 -17.60 9.96 10.03
C LEU A 194 -18.55 10.20 8.84
N ASN A 195 -18.71 9.19 7.99
CA ASN A 195 -19.79 9.10 6.99
C ASN A 195 -20.46 7.74 7.14
N GLY A 196 -21.58 7.69 7.88
CA GLY A 196 -22.17 6.41 8.31
C GLY A 196 -21.20 5.66 9.23
N SER A 197 -20.81 4.44 8.84
CA SER A 197 -19.82 3.62 9.54
C SER A 197 -18.37 3.90 9.14
N ASP A 198 -18.14 4.72 8.12
CA ASP A 198 -16.81 4.94 7.54
C ASP A 198 -16.13 6.16 8.17
N ILE A 199 -14.82 6.06 8.42
CA ILE A 199 -13.99 7.19 8.84
C ILE A 199 -13.23 7.71 7.62
N TYR A 200 -13.26 9.02 7.38
CA TYR A 200 -12.52 9.66 6.29
C TYR A 200 -11.82 10.95 6.73
N ASN A 201 -10.67 11.25 6.15
CA ASN A 201 -9.97 12.51 6.35
C ASN A 201 -10.44 13.55 5.31
N ASN A 202 -10.95 14.70 5.74
CA ASN A 202 -11.40 15.77 4.82
C ASN A 202 -10.46 16.98 4.77
N ASN A 203 -9.26 16.88 5.35
CA ASN A 203 -8.27 17.94 5.22
C ASN A 203 -7.89 18.12 3.73
N SER A 204 -7.68 19.36 3.32
CA SER A 204 -7.23 19.68 1.96
C SER A 204 -5.72 19.50 1.76
N GLY A 205 -4.98 19.20 2.83
CA GLY A 205 -3.55 18.99 2.87
C GLY A 205 -3.15 17.50 2.78
N ASN A 206 -2.05 17.17 3.43
CA ASN A 206 -1.50 15.82 3.47
C ASN A 206 -1.61 15.24 4.90
N VAL A 207 -1.70 13.91 5.01
CA VAL A 207 -1.69 13.16 6.26
C VAL A 207 -0.29 12.58 6.47
N GLY A 208 0.39 13.02 7.53
CA GLY A 208 1.66 12.44 8.00
C GLY A 208 1.43 11.52 9.20
N ILE A 209 1.90 10.28 9.13
CA ILE A 209 1.93 9.34 10.26
C ILE A 209 3.40 9.15 10.64
N GLY A 210 3.80 9.63 11.83
CA GLY A 210 5.20 9.61 12.28
C GLY A 210 6.08 10.73 11.69
N THR A 211 5.56 11.57 10.79
CA THR A 211 6.26 12.73 10.23
C THR A 211 5.36 13.98 10.26
N SER A 212 5.96 15.15 10.52
CA SER A 212 5.30 16.46 10.42
C SER A 212 5.46 17.11 9.04
N LEU A 213 6.23 16.51 8.13
CA LEU A 213 6.50 17.01 6.78
C LEU A 213 6.11 15.94 5.75
N PRO A 214 4.81 15.70 5.52
CA PRO A 214 4.36 14.74 4.52
C PRO A 214 4.55 15.29 3.09
N ASP A 215 5.36 14.61 2.28
CA ASP A 215 5.67 14.99 0.89
C ASP A 215 4.46 14.83 -0.05
N VAL A 216 3.58 13.88 0.26
CA VAL A 216 2.36 13.55 -0.52
C VAL A 216 1.17 13.26 0.39
N ARG A 217 -0.03 13.14 -0.19
CA ARG A 217 -1.33 13.03 0.52
C ARG A 217 -1.35 12.06 1.70
N LEU A 218 -0.64 10.94 1.63
CA LEU A 218 -0.42 10.07 2.77
C LEU A 218 1.07 9.71 2.83
N THR A 219 1.74 10.14 3.89
CA THR A 219 3.15 9.81 4.16
C THR A 219 3.24 9.12 5.52
N VAL A 220 3.89 7.96 5.58
CA VAL A 220 4.09 7.19 6.82
C VAL A 220 5.59 7.03 7.05
N ASP A 221 6.11 7.65 8.10
CA ASP A 221 7.50 7.48 8.53
C ASP A 221 7.65 6.15 9.28
N SER A 222 7.65 5.06 8.51
CA SER A 222 8.13 3.70 8.84
C SER A 222 7.40 2.65 8.00
N SER A 223 6.38 1.98 8.54
CA SER A 223 5.74 0.83 7.90
C SER A 223 4.24 0.84 8.19
N ILE A 224 3.46 0.37 7.22
CA ILE A 224 2.00 0.24 7.35
C ILE A 224 1.69 -1.23 7.62
N MET A 225 1.06 -1.50 8.76
CA MET A 225 0.56 -2.83 9.10
C MET A 225 -0.90 -2.94 8.66
N ILE A 226 -1.18 -3.87 7.73
CA ILE A 226 -2.54 -4.24 7.34
C ILE A 226 -2.77 -5.65 7.89
N ASP A 227 -3.35 -5.74 9.09
CA ASP A 227 -3.60 -6.99 9.81
C ASP A 227 -5.10 -7.14 10.09
N GLN A 228 -5.76 -8.04 9.34
CA GLN A 228 -7.17 -8.30 9.55
C GLN A 228 -7.35 -9.14 10.82
N ALA A 229 -8.04 -8.58 11.81
CA ALA A 229 -8.44 -9.23 13.07
C ALA A 229 -7.33 -9.44 14.13
N ASN A 230 -6.24 -8.65 14.10
CA ASN A 230 -5.25 -8.58 15.20
C ASN A 230 -4.68 -9.96 15.63
N SER A 231 -4.72 -10.96 14.74
CA SER A 231 -4.41 -12.36 15.03
C SER A 231 -2.92 -12.69 14.87
N ASN A 232 -2.09 -11.65 14.73
CA ASN A 232 -0.65 -11.80 14.51
C ASN A 232 0.13 -11.64 15.82
N GLN A 233 0.26 -12.73 16.58
CA GLN A 233 1.08 -12.80 17.81
C GLN A 233 2.60 -12.95 17.55
N GLY A 234 3.09 -12.64 16.35
CA GLY A 234 4.50 -12.79 15.99
C GLY A 234 5.24 -11.46 16.07
N PHE A 235 6.40 -11.44 16.74
CA PHE A 235 7.30 -10.28 16.83
C PHE A 235 7.55 -9.65 15.45
N LEU A 236 7.20 -8.37 15.31
CA LEU A 236 7.32 -7.56 14.10
C LEU A 236 8.57 -6.68 14.21
N ASP A 237 9.60 -6.96 13.42
CA ASP A 237 10.70 -6.00 13.21
C ASP A 237 10.77 -5.50 11.74
N ARG A 238 9.58 -5.13 11.23
CA ARG A 238 9.29 -4.21 10.09
C ARG A 238 9.21 -4.83 8.68
N SER A 239 7.98 -5.08 8.21
CA SER A 239 7.61 -5.28 6.79
C SER A 239 6.69 -4.16 6.31
N ALA A 240 6.74 -3.79 5.02
CA ALA A 240 6.08 -2.59 4.48
C ALA A 240 4.65 -2.81 3.91
N LEU A 241 4.31 -4.01 3.40
CA LEU A 241 2.96 -4.33 2.89
C LEU A 241 2.71 -5.85 2.82
N TYR A 242 1.65 -6.35 3.48
CA TYR A 242 1.22 -7.76 3.47
C TYR A 242 -0.03 -7.98 2.60
N PHE A 243 -0.17 -9.17 2.00
CA PHE A 243 -1.37 -9.58 1.26
C PHE A 243 -1.91 -10.94 1.78
N GLY A 244 -3.20 -11.02 2.09
CA GLY A 244 -3.89 -12.25 2.51
C GLY A 244 -3.86 -12.55 4.01
N SER A 245 -4.65 -13.52 4.46
CA SER A 245 -4.87 -13.84 5.88
C SER A 245 -3.77 -14.71 6.51
N ASP A 246 -2.98 -15.43 5.72
CA ASP A 246 -1.98 -16.39 6.20
C ASP A 246 -0.57 -15.79 6.41
N LYS A 247 -0.36 -14.51 6.02
CA LYS A 247 0.89 -13.74 6.13
C LYS A 247 2.08 -14.37 5.41
N THR A 248 1.81 -15.29 4.49
CA THR A 248 2.86 -15.99 3.75
C THR A 248 3.15 -15.34 2.38
N THR A 249 2.36 -14.33 2.02
CA THR A 249 2.43 -13.59 0.75
C THR A 249 2.58 -12.10 1.02
N GLY A 250 3.51 -11.42 0.34
CA GLY A 250 3.78 -10.01 0.62
C GLY A 250 5.02 -9.44 -0.09
N ILE A 251 5.26 -8.14 0.14
CA ILE A 251 6.42 -7.39 -0.36
C ILE A 251 7.20 -6.85 0.84
N ILE A 252 8.48 -7.22 0.92
CA ILE A 252 9.33 -6.91 2.09
C ILE A 252 10.68 -6.39 1.61
N ARG A 253 11.25 -5.42 2.33
CA ARG A 253 12.67 -5.07 2.16
C ARG A 253 13.55 -6.25 2.57
N SER A 254 14.63 -6.52 1.84
CA SER A 254 15.54 -7.62 2.16
C SER A 254 16.47 -7.24 3.33
N PHE A 255 16.55 -8.14 4.33
CA PHE A 255 17.30 -7.97 5.58
C PHE A 255 18.54 -8.88 5.68
N LEU A 256 19.05 -9.41 4.56
CA LEU A 256 20.24 -10.27 4.61
C LEU A 256 21.42 -9.51 5.24
N THR A 257 22.00 -10.09 6.29
CA THR A 257 23.22 -9.60 6.94
C THR A 257 24.42 -10.05 6.13
N GLY A 258 25.26 -9.10 5.69
CA GLY A 258 26.45 -9.36 4.89
C GLY A 258 26.18 -9.35 3.38
N SER A 259 26.43 -8.17 2.79
CA SER A 259 26.78 -7.89 1.38
C SER A 259 25.87 -8.47 0.28
N SER A 260 25.37 -7.57 -0.58
CA SER A 260 24.40 -7.74 -1.69
C SER A 260 22.91 -7.57 -1.32
N GLY A 261 22.40 -8.20 -0.25
CA GLY A 261 20.96 -8.21 0.03
C GLY A 261 20.41 -7.05 0.88
N ARG A 262 21.25 -6.26 1.55
CA ARG A 262 20.81 -5.20 2.48
C ARG A 262 20.21 -4.02 1.73
N ASN A 263 18.94 -3.68 1.98
CA ASN A 263 18.15 -2.67 1.24
C ASN A 263 17.61 -3.15 -0.13
N GLY A 264 17.58 -4.45 -0.38
CA GLY A 264 16.87 -5.02 -1.52
C GLY A 264 15.35 -5.03 -1.37
N LEU A 265 14.62 -5.47 -2.39
CA LEU A 265 13.18 -5.74 -2.40
C LEU A 265 12.93 -7.25 -2.55
N GLY A 266 11.94 -7.80 -1.86
CA GLY A 266 11.60 -9.23 -1.92
C GLY A 266 10.11 -9.46 -2.09
N PHE A 267 9.76 -10.43 -2.94
CA PHE A 267 8.40 -10.89 -3.18
C PHE A 267 8.24 -12.30 -2.64
N PHE A 268 7.22 -12.51 -1.80
CA PHE A 268 7.01 -13.76 -1.07
C PHE A 268 5.69 -14.43 -1.47
N THR A 269 5.70 -15.76 -1.53
CA THR A 269 4.49 -16.59 -1.52
C THR A 269 4.73 -17.84 -0.68
N LYS A 270 3.74 -18.25 0.13
CA LYS A 270 3.87 -19.39 1.05
C LYS A 270 5.14 -19.32 1.94
N GLY A 271 5.53 -18.10 2.36
CA GLY A 271 6.64 -17.85 3.27
C GLY A 271 8.01 -17.95 2.60
N THR A 272 8.05 -18.24 1.30
CA THR A 272 9.29 -18.37 0.53
C THR A 272 9.49 -17.14 -0.35
N ARG A 273 10.69 -16.56 -0.34
CA ARG A 273 11.05 -15.49 -1.28
C ARG A 273 11.18 -16.07 -2.68
N ARG A 274 10.28 -15.66 -3.58
CA ARG A 274 10.24 -16.11 -4.98
C ARG A 274 11.10 -15.26 -5.90
N MET A 275 11.07 -13.94 -5.66
CA MET A 275 11.86 -12.96 -6.39
C MET A 275 12.53 -12.02 -5.39
N SER A 276 13.76 -11.63 -5.70
CA SER A 276 14.52 -10.62 -4.99
C SER A 276 15.09 -9.61 -5.97
N ILE A 277 15.18 -8.36 -5.54
CA ILE A 277 16.01 -7.32 -6.15
C ILE A 277 17.01 -6.96 -5.08
N ASP A 278 18.29 -7.14 -5.33
CA ASP A 278 19.33 -6.86 -4.35
C ASP A 278 19.65 -5.35 -4.29
N SER A 279 20.52 -4.96 -3.38
CA SER A 279 20.90 -3.56 -3.17
C SER A 279 21.69 -2.93 -4.33
N THR A 280 22.17 -3.74 -5.26
CA THR A 280 22.86 -3.31 -6.48
C THR A 280 21.94 -3.26 -7.69
N GLY A 281 20.65 -3.61 -7.52
CA GLY A 281 19.65 -3.63 -8.58
C GLY A 281 19.55 -4.95 -9.35
N GLN A 282 20.27 -5.99 -8.93
CA GLN A 282 20.22 -7.30 -9.58
C GLN A 282 18.95 -8.07 -9.17
N VAL A 283 18.30 -8.69 -10.14
CA VAL A 283 17.06 -9.46 -9.96
C VAL A 283 17.36 -10.95 -9.82
N GLY A 284 17.03 -11.54 -8.67
CA GLY A 284 17.08 -12.98 -8.44
C GLY A 284 15.69 -13.61 -8.47
N ILE A 285 15.48 -14.67 -9.25
CA ILE A 285 14.27 -15.51 -9.21
C ILE A 285 14.67 -16.90 -8.70
N GLY A 286 14.08 -17.36 -7.60
CA GLY A 286 14.48 -18.61 -6.94
C GLY A 286 15.83 -18.56 -6.24
N THR A 287 16.46 -17.38 -6.17
CA THR A 287 17.73 -17.13 -5.48
C THR A 287 17.69 -15.78 -4.77
N ILE A 288 18.50 -15.69 -3.73
CA ILE A 288 18.60 -14.52 -2.86
C ILE A 288 19.93 -13.78 -2.98
N ASN A 289 20.89 -14.39 -3.69
CA ASN A 289 22.22 -13.88 -3.98
C ASN A 289 22.39 -13.89 -5.51
N PRO A 290 21.74 -12.96 -6.25
CA PRO A 290 21.95 -12.85 -7.67
C PRO A 290 23.42 -12.50 -7.96
N VAL A 291 24.02 -13.17 -8.94
CA VAL A 291 25.43 -12.95 -9.35
C VAL A 291 25.54 -12.24 -10.71
N GLN A 292 24.40 -11.88 -11.28
CA GLN A 292 24.20 -11.15 -12.54
C GLN A 292 22.92 -10.31 -12.42
N THR A 293 22.76 -9.32 -13.30
CA THR A 293 21.57 -8.43 -13.35
C THR A 293 20.25 -9.19 -13.35
N LEU A 294 20.18 -10.35 -13.99
CA LEU A 294 19.09 -11.31 -13.85
C LEU A 294 19.68 -12.70 -13.57
N HIS A 295 19.36 -13.28 -12.42
CA HIS A 295 19.75 -14.64 -12.04
C HIS A 295 18.49 -15.46 -11.74
N VAL A 296 18.16 -16.40 -12.62
CA VAL A 296 17.10 -17.39 -12.40
C VAL A 296 17.73 -18.70 -11.92
N ASN A 297 17.47 -19.08 -10.68
CA ASN A 297 17.83 -20.39 -10.14
C ASN A 297 16.66 -21.36 -10.37
N GLY A 298 16.61 -21.92 -11.58
CA GLY A 298 15.55 -22.79 -12.07
C GLY A 298 15.38 -22.70 -13.59
N ASN A 299 14.33 -23.31 -14.12
CA ASN A 299 14.02 -23.25 -15.56
C ASN A 299 13.19 -22.01 -15.90
N SER A 300 13.44 -21.41 -17.07
CA SER A 300 12.65 -20.31 -17.62
C SER A 300 11.88 -20.78 -18.86
N TYR A 301 10.60 -20.42 -18.96
CA TYR A 301 9.76 -20.71 -20.13
C TYR A 301 9.33 -19.39 -20.78
N PHE A 302 9.66 -19.21 -22.06
CA PHE A 302 9.33 -18.03 -22.84
C PHE A 302 8.40 -18.44 -24.00
N VAL A 303 7.20 -17.87 -24.06
CA VAL A 303 6.22 -18.15 -25.14
C VAL A 303 6.57 -17.39 -26.43
N GLY A 304 7.20 -16.22 -26.28
CA GLY A 304 7.64 -15.39 -27.40
C GLY A 304 9.15 -15.49 -27.65
N ASN A 305 9.63 -14.55 -28.46
CA ASN A 305 11.03 -14.46 -28.86
C ASN A 305 11.92 -13.91 -27.72
N MET A 306 13.07 -14.56 -27.46
CA MET A 306 14.11 -14.08 -26.55
C MET A 306 15.18 -13.30 -27.33
N GLY A 307 15.29 -11.99 -27.08
CA GLY A 307 16.29 -11.11 -27.68
C GLY A 307 17.48 -10.84 -26.75
N ILE A 308 18.69 -10.94 -27.28
CA ILE A 308 19.93 -10.49 -26.64
C ILE A 308 20.53 -9.40 -27.52
N GLY A 309 20.55 -8.16 -27.01
CA GLY A 309 21.01 -6.98 -27.76
C GLY A 309 20.06 -6.52 -28.88
N SER A 310 18.86 -7.11 -28.98
CA SER A 310 17.79 -6.72 -29.91
C SER A 310 16.54 -6.35 -29.12
N SER A 311 15.96 -5.17 -29.39
CA SER A 311 14.69 -4.72 -28.78
C SER A 311 13.46 -5.27 -29.51
N THR A 312 13.64 -5.88 -30.67
CA THR A 312 12.57 -6.42 -31.53
C THR A 312 13.01 -7.76 -32.12
N PRO A 313 13.16 -8.81 -31.31
CA PRO A 313 13.65 -10.09 -31.79
C PRO A 313 12.66 -10.70 -32.79
N ALA A 314 13.11 -10.96 -34.03
CA ALA A 314 12.33 -11.55 -35.11
C ALA A 314 12.29 -13.09 -35.04
N TYR A 315 13.21 -13.70 -34.29
CA TYR A 315 13.33 -15.15 -34.11
C TYR A 315 13.16 -15.56 -32.65
N ALA A 316 12.75 -16.81 -32.42
CA ALA A 316 12.54 -17.38 -31.07
C ALA A 316 13.74 -17.17 -30.14
N PHE A 317 14.96 -17.18 -30.69
CA PHE A 317 16.16 -16.71 -30.04
C PHE A 317 16.97 -15.84 -31.02
N GLU A 318 17.20 -14.57 -30.69
CA GLU A 318 17.99 -13.65 -31.51
C GLU A 318 19.10 -13.02 -30.67
N ASN A 319 20.35 -13.14 -31.14
CA ASN A 319 21.49 -12.47 -30.56
C ASN A 319 22.16 -11.61 -31.64
N LEU A 320 22.02 -10.29 -31.54
CA LEU A 320 22.34 -9.36 -32.64
C LEU A 320 23.81 -8.88 -32.64
N TRP A 321 24.49 -8.91 -31.48
CA TRP A 321 25.83 -8.30 -31.32
C TRP A 321 26.76 -9.04 -30.35
N GLY A 322 26.37 -10.20 -29.80
CA GLY A 322 27.12 -10.89 -28.75
C GLY A 322 27.66 -12.26 -29.17
N TYR A 323 28.73 -12.70 -28.49
CA TYR A 323 29.13 -14.12 -28.49
C TYR A 323 28.20 -14.88 -27.55
N ASN A 324 27.55 -15.93 -28.04
CA ASN A 324 26.84 -16.87 -27.18
C ASN A 324 27.88 -17.78 -26.50
N TYR A 325 28.29 -17.44 -25.28
CA TYR A 325 29.14 -18.31 -24.46
C TYR A 325 28.27 -19.38 -23.81
N MET A 326 28.35 -20.61 -24.32
CA MET A 326 27.57 -21.75 -23.83
C MET A 326 28.52 -22.78 -23.21
N PHE A 327 28.44 -22.94 -21.89
CA PHE A 327 29.23 -23.96 -21.17
C PHE A 327 28.72 -25.40 -21.41
N TYR A 328 27.45 -25.54 -21.78
CA TYR A 328 26.78 -26.78 -22.16
C TYR A 328 26.00 -26.56 -23.47
N GLY A 329 25.79 -27.60 -24.27
CA GLY A 329 25.31 -27.46 -25.65
C GLY A 329 23.94 -26.80 -25.84
N LEU A 330 23.74 -26.18 -27.02
CA LEU A 330 22.45 -25.65 -27.46
C LEU A 330 21.65 -26.76 -28.15
N GLY A 331 20.59 -27.23 -27.52
CA GLY A 331 19.62 -28.12 -28.16
C GLY A 331 18.62 -27.31 -29.00
N ILE A 332 18.66 -27.45 -30.33
CA ILE A 332 17.60 -27.01 -31.24
C ILE A 332 16.77 -28.25 -31.59
N GLY A 333 15.69 -28.48 -30.84
CA GLY A 333 14.73 -29.58 -31.08
C GLY A 333 15.20 -30.98 -30.67
N ALA A 334 16.13 -31.12 -29.72
CA ALA A 334 16.82 -32.38 -29.47
C ALA A 334 16.42 -33.15 -28.19
N LEU A 335 16.83 -34.43 -28.14
CA LEU A 335 16.66 -35.39 -27.04
C LEU A 335 17.54 -35.01 -25.83
N PRO A 336 17.10 -35.26 -24.58
CA PRO A 336 17.63 -34.62 -23.37
C PRO A 336 19.10 -34.90 -22.97
N ASN A 337 19.93 -35.59 -23.77
CA ASN A 337 21.18 -36.21 -23.30
C ASN A 337 22.39 -36.01 -24.25
N SER A 338 22.39 -35.00 -25.11
CA SER A 338 23.46 -34.82 -26.09
C SER A 338 24.74 -34.21 -25.51
N THR A 339 25.88 -34.73 -25.93
CA THR A 339 27.22 -34.24 -25.56
C THR A 339 27.76 -33.19 -26.53
N TYR A 340 26.99 -32.82 -27.57
CA TYR A 340 27.38 -31.83 -28.57
C TYR A 340 27.09 -30.40 -28.11
N LEU A 341 27.97 -29.46 -28.48
CA LEU A 341 27.82 -28.02 -28.19
C LEU A 341 26.67 -27.35 -28.97
N LEU A 342 26.26 -27.95 -30.09
CA LEU A 342 25.04 -27.62 -30.82
C LEU A 342 24.42 -28.95 -31.25
N ASP A 343 23.29 -29.30 -30.65
CA ASP A 343 22.55 -30.50 -30.99
C ASP A 343 21.29 -30.11 -31.75
N VAL A 344 21.12 -30.65 -32.95
CA VAL A 344 19.97 -30.38 -33.80
C VAL A 344 19.19 -31.67 -33.90
N GLY A 345 17.99 -31.69 -33.34
CA GLY A 345 17.15 -32.87 -33.38
C GLY A 345 16.67 -33.21 -34.79
N PRO A 346 16.24 -34.46 -35.04
CA PRO A 346 15.87 -34.98 -36.35
C PRO A 346 14.55 -34.40 -36.92
N GLY A 347 13.99 -33.35 -36.32
CA GLY A 347 12.80 -32.67 -36.83
C GLY A 347 13.09 -32.14 -38.24
N GLY A 348 12.37 -32.64 -39.24
CA GLY A 348 12.68 -32.57 -40.68
C GLY A 348 12.82 -31.21 -41.37
N SER A 349 13.08 -30.14 -40.62
CA SER A 349 13.55 -28.85 -41.14
C SER A 349 14.99 -28.66 -40.70
N GLY A 350 15.94 -29.26 -41.42
CA GLY A 350 17.37 -29.18 -41.11
C GLY A 350 17.84 -27.73 -40.86
N VAL A 351 18.87 -27.56 -40.03
CA VAL A 351 19.42 -26.23 -39.73
C VAL A 351 19.88 -25.57 -41.02
N ARG A 352 19.28 -24.43 -41.35
CA ARG A 352 19.77 -23.54 -42.39
C ARG A 352 20.60 -22.44 -41.74
N PHE A 353 21.91 -22.47 -41.97
CA PHE A 353 22.74 -21.30 -41.74
C PHE A 353 22.48 -20.32 -42.90
N GLN A 354 21.89 -19.15 -42.62
CA GLN A 354 21.62 -18.12 -43.63
C GLN A 354 22.88 -17.35 -44.08
N GLY A 355 24.05 -17.66 -43.53
CA GLY A 355 25.36 -17.09 -43.88
C GLY A 355 26.51 -18.07 -43.62
N ASP A 356 27.76 -17.59 -43.74
CA ASP A 356 28.96 -18.40 -43.56
C ASP A 356 29.04 -19.00 -42.13
N ALA A 357 28.95 -20.32 -42.06
CA ALA A 357 29.15 -21.07 -40.81
C ALA A 357 30.61 -21.51 -40.70
N ARG A 358 31.34 -20.96 -39.72
CA ARG A 358 32.73 -21.38 -39.43
C ARG A 358 32.75 -22.33 -38.23
N ILE A 359 33.05 -23.60 -38.49
CA ILE A 359 33.16 -24.64 -37.46
C ILE A 359 34.64 -24.84 -37.13
N TYR A 360 35.04 -24.57 -35.88
CA TYR A 360 36.37 -24.90 -35.38
C TYR A 360 36.31 -26.26 -34.67
N GLY A 361 36.57 -27.36 -35.39
CA GLY A 361 36.57 -28.71 -34.83
C GLY A 361 36.39 -29.83 -35.85
N VAL A 362 36.29 -31.06 -35.37
CA VAL A 362 36.00 -32.25 -36.19
C VAL A 362 34.49 -32.45 -36.28
N LEU A 363 33.95 -32.42 -37.50
CA LEU A 363 32.56 -32.80 -37.77
C LEU A 363 32.50 -34.32 -37.97
N ASN A 364 31.90 -35.05 -37.03
CA ASN A 364 31.76 -36.53 -37.05
C ASN A 364 30.29 -36.94 -37.17
N PRO A 365 29.65 -36.73 -38.33
CA PRO A 365 28.27 -37.11 -38.54
C PRO A 365 28.16 -38.65 -38.61
N THR A 366 27.13 -39.24 -37.99
CA THR A 366 26.82 -40.68 -38.12
C THR A 366 26.02 -41.01 -39.39
N THR A 367 25.64 -39.98 -40.15
CA THR A 367 24.92 -40.03 -41.43
C THR A 367 25.59 -39.11 -42.46
N THR A 368 25.07 -39.08 -43.69
CA THR A 368 25.51 -38.14 -44.73
C THR A 368 25.42 -36.68 -44.22
N THR A 369 26.47 -35.89 -44.45
CA THR A 369 26.44 -34.43 -44.23
C THR A 369 26.27 -33.74 -45.56
N ASP A 370 25.10 -33.16 -45.78
CA ASP A 370 24.84 -32.31 -46.94
C ASP A 370 25.44 -30.93 -46.69
N ILE A 371 26.43 -30.58 -47.49
CA ILE A 371 27.03 -29.24 -47.51
C ILE A 371 26.42 -28.49 -48.70
N GLY A 372 25.78 -27.35 -48.44
CA GLY A 372 25.07 -26.57 -49.47
C GLY A 372 25.97 -26.02 -50.58
N SER A 373 25.36 -25.34 -51.56
CA SER A 373 25.95 -24.98 -52.86
C SER A 373 27.18 -24.07 -52.84
N ASN A 374 27.46 -23.38 -51.72
CA ASN A 374 28.50 -22.36 -51.58
C ASN A 374 29.40 -22.62 -50.36
N ALA A 375 30.01 -23.80 -50.27
CA ALA A 375 30.91 -24.11 -49.17
C ALA A 375 32.38 -24.06 -49.58
N THR A 376 33.19 -23.36 -48.78
CA THR A 376 34.66 -23.29 -48.94
C THR A 376 35.32 -24.04 -47.80
N VAL A 377 36.11 -25.08 -48.11
CA VAL A 377 36.93 -25.78 -47.11
C VAL A 377 38.29 -25.09 -47.04
N ALA A 378 38.54 -24.33 -45.97
CA ALA A 378 39.86 -23.81 -45.69
C ALA A 378 40.67 -24.85 -44.88
N GLY A 379 41.51 -25.63 -45.56
CA GLY A 379 42.36 -26.66 -44.96
C GLY A 379 42.24 -28.03 -45.63
N SER A 380 42.66 -29.09 -44.92
CA SER A 380 42.61 -30.47 -45.41
C SER A 380 41.22 -31.10 -45.17
N LEU A 381 40.59 -31.60 -46.24
CA LEU A 381 39.38 -32.43 -46.16
C LEU A 381 39.77 -33.91 -46.04
N THR A 382 39.50 -34.54 -44.89
CA THR A 382 39.71 -35.98 -44.69
C THR A 382 38.36 -36.69 -44.64
N VAL A 383 38.04 -37.47 -45.67
CA VAL A 383 36.81 -38.28 -45.71
C VAL A 383 37.14 -39.72 -45.31
N ASN A 384 36.36 -40.29 -44.36
CA ASN A 384 36.49 -41.69 -43.91
C ASN A 384 37.94 -42.12 -43.60
N GLY A 385 38.65 -41.35 -42.76
CA GLY A 385 40.04 -41.67 -42.37
C GLY A 385 41.04 -41.70 -43.54
N GLY A 386 40.79 -40.93 -44.61
CA GLY A 386 41.63 -40.87 -45.81
C GLY A 386 41.26 -41.88 -46.90
N LYS A 387 40.17 -42.64 -46.71
CA LYS A 387 39.69 -43.68 -47.64
C LYS A 387 38.35 -43.35 -48.31
N GLY A 388 37.77 -42.18 -48.01
CA GLY A 388 36.47 -41.77 -48.51
C GLY A 388 36.56 -40.82 -49.70
N VAL A 389 35.48 -40.76 -50.47
CA VAL A 389 35.34 -39.90 -51.65
C VAL A 389 34.30 -38.82 -51.37
N ALA A 390 34.59 -37.57 -51.72
CA ALA A 390 33.59 -36.51 -51.82
C ALA A 390 32.83 -36.69 -53.15
N TYR A 391 31.51 -36.85 -53.08
CA TYR A 391 30.64 -36.90 -54.26
C TYR A 391 29.68 -35.72 -54.23
N ASN A 392 29.45 -35.08 -55.36
CA ASN A 392 28.34 -34.15 -55.52
C ASN A 392 27.12 -34.94 -56.01
N SER A 393 26.11 -35.11 -55.16
CA SER A 393 24.90 -35.89 -55.47
C SER A 393 23.99 -35.24 -56.52
N THR A 394 24.18 -33.94 -56.82
CA THR A 394 23.25 -33.15 -57.65
C THR A 394 23.85 -32.62 -58.95
N SER A 395 25.17 -32.75 -59.17
CA SER A 395 25.82 -32.24 -60.38
C SER A 395 26.42 -33.37 -61.21
N ALA A 396 25.97 -33.47 -62.46
CA ALA A 396 26.58 -34.33 -63.48
C ALA A 396 27.95 -33.81 -63.98
N THR A 397 28.48 -32.70 -63.44
CA THR A 397 29.65 -31.98 -63.97
C THR A 397 30.84 -31.90 -63.01
N ASN A 398 30.76 -32.45 -61.79
CA ASN A 398 31.82 -32.33 -60.79
C ASN A 398 32.50 -33.67 -60.46
N LEU A 399 33.79 -33.58 -60.11
CA LEU A 399 34.77 -34.64 -59.83
C LEU A 399 34.18 -35.93 -59.23
N LYS A 400 34.17 -37.02 -60.01
CA LYS A 400 33.85 -38.37 -59.52
C LYS A 400 35.14 -39.13 -59.25
N ILE A 401 35.30 -39.66 -58.04
CA ILE A 401 36.43 -40.53 -57.66
C ILE A 401 35.86 -41.92 -57.36
N TYR A 402 36.32 -42.95 -58.08
CA TYR A 402 35.83 -44.32 -57.87
C TYR A 402 36.91 -45.20 -57.25
N PRO A 403 36.62 -45.90 -56.14
CA PRO A 403 37.58 -46.79 -55.50
C PRO A 403 37.71 -48.13 -56.25
N PHE A 404 38.96 -48.47 -56.54
CA PHE A 404 39.58 -49.80 -56.71
C PHE A 404 38.83 -50.86 -57.51
N THR A 405 39.13 -50.92 -58.81
CA THR A 405 39.10 -52.17 -59.58
C THR A 405 40.52 -52.69 -59.77
N THR A 406 40.75 -53.93 -59.36
CA THR A 406 42.03 -54.63 -59.51
C THR A 406 42.14 -55.13 -60.94
N ALA A 407 43.23 -54.77 -61.63
CA ALA A 407 43.57 -55.32 -62.93
C ALA A 407 44.90 -56.07 -62.84
N THR A 408 44.87 -57.37 -63.14
CA THR A 408 46.06 -58.22 -63.15
C THR A 408 46.49 -58.45 -64.60
N PHE A 409 47.72 -58.11 -64.90
CA PHE A 409 48.33 -58.36 -66.21
C PHE A 409 49.49 -59.34 -66.02
N THR A 410 49.40 -60.49 -66.67
CA THR A 410 50.49 -61.47 -66.72
C THR A 410 51.13 -61.38 -68.10
N ALA A 411 52.26 -60.67 -68.21
CA ALA A 411 52.95 -60.54 -69.48
C ALA A 411 54.47 -60.40 -69.31
N ILE A 412 55.21 -61.15 -70.12
CA ILE A 412 56.59 -60.80 -70.48
C ILE A 412 56.49 -59.62 -71.44
N LEU A 413 56.76 -58.41 -70.96
CA LEU A 413 56.75 -57.20 -71.76
C LEU A 413 58.10 -57.05 -72.46
N PRO A 414 58.18 -57.10 -73.81
CA PRO A 414 59.43 -56.81 -74.49
C PRO A 414 59.84 -55.34 -74.27
N GLY A 415 61.09 -55.00 -74.57
CA GLY A 415 61.58 -53.62 -74.56
C GLY A 415 60.74 -52.75 -75.51
N PHE A 416 60.31 -51.58 -75.05
CA PHE A 416 59.35 -50.71 -75.74
C PHE A 416 58.02 -51.40 -76.14
N GLY A 417 57.70 -52.51 -75.49
CA GLY A 417 56.56 -53.36 -75.81
C GLY A 417 55.26 -52.98 -75.11
N LEU A 418 54.16 -53.50 -75.65
CA LEU A 418 52.83 -53.42 -75.06
C LEU A 418 52.39 -54.81 -74.57
N SER A 419 51.62 -54.86 -73.48
CA SER A 419 50.95 -56.11 -73.06
C SER A 419 49.78 -56.44 -73.98
N GLY A 420 49.20 -57.64 -73.81
CA GLY A 420 47.86 -57.93 -74.30
C GLY A 420 46.80 -56.95 -73.74
N GLU A 421 45.68 -56.84 -74.45
CA GLU A 421 44.54 -56.00 -74.03
C GLU A 421 43.77 -56.68 -72.88
N GLY A 422 43.59 -55.96 -71.77
CA GLY A 422 42.62 -56.27 -70.72
C GLY A 422 41.47 -55.26 -70.69
N ALA A 423 40.47 -55.50 -69.86
CA ALA A 423 39.38 -54.57 -69.62
C ALA A 423 39.35 -54.16 -68.14
N ILE A 424 39.09 -52.89 -67.88
CA ILE A 424 38.85 -52.36 -66.53
C ILE A 424 37.50 -51.67 -66.54
N ALA A 425 36.64 -52.05 -65.60
CA ALA A 425 35.32 -51.46 -65.42
C ALA A 425 35.31 -50.54 -64.19
N PHE A 426 34.63 -49.40 -64.31
CA PHE A 426 34.40 -48.45 -63.24
C PHE A 426 32.89 -48.30 -63.02
N ASN A 427 32.43 -48.75 -61.86
CA ASN A 427 31.01 -48.76 -61.52
C ASN A 427 30.60 -47.35 -61.07
N GLY A 428 29.75 -46.67 -61.84
CA GLY A 428 29.17 -45.36 -61.57
C GLY A 428 29.15 -44.36 -62.74
N GLY A 429 29.86 -44.63 -63.84
CA GLY A 429 29.67 -43.94 -65.12
C GLY A 429 30.32 -42.56 -65.22
N PHE A 430 31.39 -42.48 -66.01
CA PHE A 430 32.02 -41.26 -66.49
C PHE A 430 31.42 -40.80 -67.83
N THR A 431 31.44 -39.49 -68.05
CA THR A 431 31.01 -38.84 -69.31
C THR A 431 32.15 -38.73 -70.33
N GLY A 432 33.40 -38.92 -69.89
CA GLY A 432 34.60 -38.98 -70.74
C GLY A 432 35.59 -40.06 -70.26
N THR A 433 36.75 -40.16 -70.91
CA THR A 433 37.82 -41.08 -70.48
C THR A 433 38.37 -40.59 -69.13
N PRO A 434 38.27 -41.37 -68.03
CA PRO A 434 38.77 -40.93 -66.74
C PRO A 434 40.30 -40.86 -66.75
N ARG A 435 40.86 -39.94 -65.96
CA ARG A 435 42.28 -39.97 -65.62
C ARG A 435 42.48 -40.97 -64.49
N VAL A 436 43.30 -41.97 -64.71
CA VAL A 436 43.57 -43.01 -63.71
C VAL A 436 44.88 -42.74 -63.00
N PHE A 437 44.79 -42.63 -61.69
CA PHE A 437 45.92 -42.62 -60.79
C PHE A 437 46.16 -44.05 -60.32
N VAL A 438 47.41 -44.44 -60.36
CA VAL A 438 47.87 -45.73 -59.86
C VAL A 438 48.19 -45.52 -58.40
N GLY A 439 47.54 -46.29 -57.52
CA GLY A 439 47.97 -46.41 -56.13
C GLY A 439 49.17 -47.35 -56.03
N ASP A 440 49.07 -48.34 -55.17
CA ASP A 440 50.12 -49.34 -54.98
C ASP A 440 50.18 -50.33 -56.16
N ILE A 441 51.43 -50.65 -56.56
CA ILE A 441 51.74 -51.68 -57.55
C ILE A 441 52.13 -52.94 -56.79
N ASP A 442 51.25 -53.92 -56.75
CA ASP A 442 51.56 -55.24 -56.18
C ASP A 442 52.22 -56.10 -57.26
N VAL A 443 53.43 -56.56 -56.97
CA VAL A 443 54.22 -57.40 -57.88
C VAL A 443 54.34 -58.78 -57.28
N THR A 444 53.86 -59.81 -57.98
CA THR A 444 53.98 -61.21 -57.55
C THR A 444 54.72 -62.02 -58.60
N GLY A 445 55.95 -62.44 -58.27
CA GLY A 445 56.79 -63.25 -59.15
C GLY A 445 57.39 -62.49 -60.34
N GLY A 446 58.61 -62.90 -60.73
CA GLY A 446 59.43 -62.24 -61.75
C GLY A 446 60.88 -62.06 -61.30
N ALA A 447 61.82 -61.93 -62.24
CA ALA A 447 63.26 -61.91 -61.94
C ALA A 447 64.01 -60.63 -62.36
N SER A 448 63.44 -59.77 -63.22
CA SER A 448 64.14 -58.59 -63.78
C SER A 448 63.23 -57.57 -64.47
N GLY A 449 63.59 -56.27 -64.40
CA GLY A 449 63.02 -55.19 -65.22
C GLY A 449 62.91 -53.84 -64.51
N GLU A 450 62.83 -52.74 -65.27
CA GLU A 450 62.62 -51.38 -64.73
C GLU A 450 61.12 -51.09 -64.52
N LEU A 451 60.54 -51.59 -63.41
CA LEU A 451 59.10 -51.45 -63.11
C LEU A 451 58.58 -50.01 -63.15
N TYR A 452 59.39 -49.04 -62.71
CA TYR A 452 59.05 -47.62 -62.75
C TYR A 452 58.88 -47.05 -64.18
N ARG A 453 59.31 -47.80 -65.22
CA ARG A 453 59.11 -47.47 -66.63
C ARG A 453 57.89 -48.16 -67.26
N VAL A 454 57.12 -48.92 -66.49
CA VAL A 454 55.86 -49.50 -66.95
C VAL A 454 54.70 -48.58 -66.63
N GLN A 455 53.90 -48.25 -67.64
CA GLN A 455 52.72 -47.37 -67.50
C GLN A 455 51.45 -48.12 -67.89
N LEU A 456 50.37 -47.95 -67.12
CA LEU A 456 49.04 -48.39 -67.52
C LEU A 456 48.44 -47.36 -68.47
N GLN A 457 48.08 -47.80 -69.68
CA GLN A 457 47.40 -46.98 -70.67
C GLN A 457 45.95 -47.45 -70.80
N LEU A 458 45.01 -46.50 -70.62
CA LEU A 458 43.59 -46.71 -70.87
C LEU A 458 43.14 -46.02 -72.15
N TYR A 459 42.24 -46.68 -72.89
CA TYR A 459 41.67 -46.15 -74.13
C TYR A 459 40.33 -46.81 -74.44
N GLY A 460 39.60 -46.24 -75.39
CA GLY A 460 38.35 -46.82 -75.88
C GLY A 460 37.28 -46.98 -74.80
N CYS A 461 37.21 -46.05 -73.84
CA CYS A 461 36.24 -46.11 -72.76
C CYS A 461 34.81 -45.87 -73.25
N SER A 462 33.85 -46.68 -72.79
CA SER A 462 32.43 -46.50 -73.06
C SER A 462 31.59 -46.72 -71.79
N THR A 463 30.54 -45.94 -71.61
CA THR A 463 29.65 -46.03 -70.46
C THR A 463 28.32 -46.69 -70.85
N THR A 464 27.94 -47.76 -70.16
CA THR A 464 26.67 -48.47 -70.38
C THR A 464 26.06 -48.85 -69.03
N ALA A 465 24.78 -48.54 -68.84
CA ALA A 465 24.04 -48.82 -67.59
C ALA A 465 24.77 -48.37 -66.31
N GLY A 466 25.41 -47.21 -66.36
CA GLY A 466 26.15 -46.66 -65.22
C GLY A 466 27.51 -47.30 -64.97
N THR A 467 28.04 -48.18 -65.83
CA THR A 467 29.42 -48.68 -65.74
C THR A 467 30.25 -48.16 -66.91
N THR A 468 31.41 -47.54 -66.65
CA THR A 468 32.37 -47.17 -67.69
C THR A 468 33.41 -48.27 -67.83
N SER A 469 33.42 -48.94 -68.97
CA SER A 469 34.41 -49.96 -69.31
C SER A 469 35.46 -49.37 -70.24
N CYS A 470 36.72 -49.49 -69.86
CA CYS A 470 37.88 -49.05 -70.64
C CYS A 470 38.72 -50.25 -71.05
N LYS A 471 39.32 -50.20 -72.24
CA LYS A 471 40.42 -51.10 -72.59
C LYS A 471 41.68 -50.63 -71.86
N ALA A 472 42.48 -51.59 -71.42
CA ALA A 472 43.67 -51.36 -70.63
C ALA A 472 44.84 -52.20 -71.14
N ARG A 473 46.03 -51.61 -71.20
CA ARG A 473 47.27 -52.33 -71.51
C ARG A 473 48.44 -51.70 -70.77
N LEU A 474 49.50 -52.47 -70.55
CA LEU A 474 50.76 -51.98 -70.03
C LEU A 474 51.68 -51.55 -71.17
N LEU A 475 52.31 -50.40 -71.03
CA LEU A 475 53.37 -49.91 -71.90
C LEU A 475 54.69 -49.95 -71.13
N ASN A 476 55.64 -50.75 -71.61
CA ASN A 476 57.01 -50.68 -71.14
C ASN A 476 57.75 -49.58 -71.90
N THR A 477 58.18 -48.52 -71.23
CA THR A 477 58.97 -47.45 -71.84
C THR A 477 60.48 -47.67 -71.74
N SER A 478 60.90 -48.80 -71.15
CA SER A 478 62.30 -49.22 -71.12
C SER A 478 62.69 -50.01 -72.37
N PRO A 479 63.94 -49.88 -72.87
CA PRO A 479 64.48 -50.81 -73.86
C PRO A 479 64.66 -52.23 -73.33
N ASN A 480 64.64 -52.41 -72.00
CA ASN A 480 64.81 -53.72 -71.37
C ASN A 480 63.46 -54.42 -71.17
N PRO A 481 63.36 -55.73 -71.41
CA PRO A 481 62.15 -56.48 -71.10
C PRO A 481 61.80 -56.43 -69.62
N VAL A 482 60.51 -56.41 -69.32
CA VAL A 482 59.98 -56.49 -67.95
C VAL A 482 59.25 -57.81 -67.79
N ASN A 483 59.67 -58.61 -66.81
CA ASN A 483 59.09 -59.93 -66.54
C ASN A 483 58.59 -60.01 -65.09
N TYR A 484 57.39 -59.47 -64.86
CA TYR A 484 56.69 -59.49 -63.59
C TYR A 484 55.20 -59.75 -63.81
N SER A 485 54.52 -60.41 -62.86
CA SER A 485 53.05 -60.33 -62.80
C SER A 485 52.68 -59.11 -61.97
N ILE A 486 51.97 -58.17 -62.57
CA ILE A 486 51.70 -56.87 -61.96
C ILE A 486 50.20 -56.69 -61.76
N THR A 487 49.83 -56.39 -60.52
CA THR A 487 48.46 -56.08 -60.12
C THR A 487 48.38 -54.61 -59.73
N TRP A 488 47.48 -53.86 -60.39
CA TRP A 488 47.35 -52.41 -60.21
C TRP A 488 46.09 -52.08 -59.40
N ASN A 489 46.28 -51.37 -58.30
CA ASN A 489 45.19 -50.76 -57.54
C ASN A 489 44.90 -49.37 -58.13
N CYS A 490 43.85 -49.29 -58.95
CA CYS A 490 43.55 -48.09 -59.72
C CYS A 490 42.52 -47.20 -59.02
N VAL A 491 42.76 -45.88 -59.02
CA VAL A 491 41.77 -44.85 -58.67
C VAL A 491 41.49 -44.02 -59.92
N ALA A 492 40.23 -43.98 -60.34
CA ALA A 492 39.82 -43.22 -61.51
C ALA A 492 39.18 -41.89 -61.10
N ILE A 493 39.63 -40.81 -61.72
CA ILE A 493 39.14 -39.45 -61.53
C ILE A 493 38.65 -38.90 -62.88
N GLY A 494 37.39 -38.49 -62.95
CA GLY A 494 36.80 -37.95 -64.17
C GLY A 494 35.47 -37.26 -63.92
N ASN A 495 34.95 -36.61 -64.95
CA ASN A 495 33.62 -36.00 -64.95
C ASN A 495 32.55 -37.00 -65.40
#